data_AF-A0A6B2X8Y1-F1
#
_entry.id   AF-A0A6B2X8Y1-F1
#
_cell.length_a   1.000
_cell.length_b   1.000
_cell.length_c   1.000
_cell.angle_alpha   90.00
_cell.angle_beta   90.00
_cell.angle_gamma   90.00
#
_symmetry.space_group_name_H-M   'P 1'
#
loop_
_entity.id
_entity.type
_entity.pdbx_description
1 polymer ?
#
loop_
_entity_poly.entity_id
_entity_poly.type
_entity_poly.pdbx_seq_one_letter_code
_entity_poly.pdbx_strand_id
1 'polypeptide(L)' 'MRSFPDDLAQAQQDWHTTYRQLAERPDRTDLRRRLYHLSTRLFFHPHWQQRRPAPAAWKELRDRNRGPL' A
#
# COMPACT_ATOMS: atom_id res chain seq x y z
N MET A 1 -12.75 -15.32 0.50
CA MET A 1 -12.08 -14.08 0.97
C MET A 1 -10.61 -14.38 1.14
N ARG A 2 -9.72 -13.66 0.45
CA ARG A 2 -8.27 -13.85 0.61
C ARG A 2 -7.83 -13.14 1.90
N SER A 3 -7.29 -13.89 2.86
CA SER A 3 -6.65 -13.28 4.04
C SER A 3 -5.30 -12.74 3.62
N PHE A 4 -5.21 -11.41 3.52
CA PHE A 4 -3.94 -10.72 3.43
C PHE A 4 -3.33 -10.59 4.83
N PRO A 5 -2.01 -10.62 4.97
CA PRO A 5 -1.35 -10.33 6.23
C PRO A 5 -1.72 -8.93 6.74
N ASP A 6 -1.93 -8.77 8.04
CA ASP A 6 -2.22 -7.48 8.65
C ASP A 6 -1.12 -6.44 8.37
N ASP A 7 0.15 -6.84 8.32
CA ASP A 7 1.26 -5.94 7.99
C ASP A 7 1.14 -5.37 6.57
N LEU A 8 0.66 -6.18 5.62
CA LEU A 8 0.44 -5.76 4.23
C LEU A 8 -0.76 -4.80 4.12
N ALA A 9 -1.84 -5.09 4.85
CA ALA A 9 -3.02 -4.24 4.91
C ALA A 9 -2.68 -2.88 5.57
N GLN A 10 -1.93 -2.89 6.67
CA GLN A 10 -1.47 -1.70 7.37
C GLN A 10 -0.52 -0.87 6.50
N ALA A 11 0.47 -1.49 5.87
CA ALA A 11 1.40 -0.81 4.96
C ALA A 11 0.66 -0.12 3.80
N GLN A 12 -0.42 -0.72 3.31
CA GLN A 12 -1.23 -0.11 2.27
C GLN A 12 -2.05 1.09 2.77
N GLN A 13 -2.66 1.02 3.96
CA GLN A 13 -3.38 2.15 4.56
C GLN A 13 -2.45 3.33 4.84
N ASP A 14 -1.27 3.04 5.37
CA ASP A 14 -0.20 4.02 5.57
C ASP A 14 0.24 4.64 4.24
N TRP A 15 0.35 3.83 3.18
CA TRP A 15 0.71 4.31 1.84
C TRP A 15 -0.34 5.26 1.29
N HIS A 16 -1.62 4.91 1.39
CA HIS A 16 -2.73 5.73 0.92
C HIS A 16 -2.85 7.04 1.70
N THR A 17 -2.67 6.98 3.02
CA THR A 17 -2.67 8.17 3.89
C THR A 17 -1.49 9.09 3.59
N THR A 18 -0.29 8.52 3.42
CA THR A 18 0.92 9.28 3.04
C THR A 18 0.75 9.90 1.66
N TYR A 19 0.15 9.17 0.71
CA TYR A 19 -0.13 9.67 -0.64
C TYR A 19 -1.11 10.85 -0.61
N ARG A 20 -2.22 10.76 0.14
CA ARG A 20 -3.15 11.91 0.32
C ARG A 20 -2.42 13.13 0.89
N GLN A 21 -1.69 12.96 1.99
CA GLN A 21 -0.96 14.07 2.60
C GLN A 21 0.07 14.68 1.65
N LEU A 22 0.72 13.85 0.83
CA LEU A 22 1.66 14.33 -0.19
C LEU A 22 0.95 15.05 -1.34
N ALA A 23 -0.22 14.56 -1.77
CA ALA A 23 -1.04 15.23 -2.78
C ALA A 23 -1.56 16.60 -2.30
N GLU A 24 -1.87 16.73 -1.02
CA GLU A 24 -2.24 18.01 -0.40
C GLU A 24 -1.04 18.93 -0.16
N ARG A 25 0.16 18.37 0.10
CA ARG A 25 1.37 19.12 0.42
C ARG A 25 2.61 18.52 -0.27
N PRO A 26 2.84 18.84 -1.56
CA PRO A 26 3.90 18.22 -2.36
C PRO A 26 5.33 18.57 -1.92
N ASP A 27 5.51 19.64 -1.14
CA ASP A 27 6.82 20.13 -0.69
C ASP A 27 7.44 19.31 0.47
N ARG A 28 6.71 18.32 1.00
CA ARG A 28 7.18 17.49 2.11
C ARG A 28 8.07 16.34 1.62
N THR A 29 9.37 16.59 1.62
CA THR A 29 10.39 15.58 1.25
C THR A 29 10.31 14.33 2.12
N ASP A 30 9.96 14.45 3.40
CA ASP A 30 9.77 13.33 4.32
C ASP A 30 8.59 12.42 3.93
N LEU A 31 7.49 13.01 3.44
CA LEU A 31 6.34 12.23 2.93
C LEU A 31 6.71 11.47 1.66
N ARG A 32 7.50 12.08 0.75
CA ARG A 32 8.05 11.36 -0.42
C ARG A 32 8.92 10.18 0.00
N ARG A 33 9.86 10.38 0.93
CA ARG A 33 10.71 9.28 1.44
C ARG A 33 9.88 8.17 2.07
N ARG A 34 8.88 8.53 2.88
CA ARG A 34 7.96 7.56 3.50
C ARG A 34 7.14 6.80 2.45
N LEU A 35 6.66 7.48 1.41
CA LEU A 35 5.93 6.85 0.30
C LEU A 35 6.80 5.83 -0.45
N TYR A 36 8.08 6.14 -0.72
CA TYR A 36 9.00 5.19 -1.35
C TYR A 36 9.25 3.96 -0.48
N HIS A 37 9.45 4.15 0.82
CA HIS A 37 9.65 3.06 1.77
C HIS A 37 8.41 2.15 1.88
N LEU A 38 7.22 2.74 1.95
CA LEU A 38 5.95 1.99 1.96
C LEU A 38 5.73 1.26 0.64
N SER A 39 6.06 1.90 -0.49
CA SER A 39 6.00 1.25 -1.81
C SER A 39 6.93 0.03 -1.85
N THR A 40 8.17 0.15 -1.37
CA THR A 40 9.08 -1.01 -1.32
C THR A 40 8.54 -2.12 -0.43
N ARG A 41 8.01 -1.80 0.76
CA ARG A 41 7.38 -2.81 1.64
C ARG A 41 6.19 -3.51 0.98
N LEU A 42 5.36 -2.79 0.21
CA LEU A 42 4.22 -3.35 -0.51
C LEU A 42 4.66 -4.22 -1.70
N PHE A 43 5.55 -3.73 -2.57
CA PHE A 43 5.95 -4.44 -3.78
C PHE A 43 6.87 -5.63 -3.51
N PHE A 44 7.75 -5.54 -2.50
CA PHE A 44 8.70 -6.60 -2.15
C PHE A 44 8.22 -7.47 -0.97
N HIS A 45 6.96 -7.33 -0.55
CA HIS A 45 6.42 -8.09 0.58
C HIS A 45 6.60 -9.60 0.37
N PRO A 46 7.02 -10.37 1.40
CA PRO A 46 7.21 -11.81 1.29
C PRO A 46 5.93 -12.57 0.90
N HIS A 47 4.76 -11.99 1.16
CA HIS A 47 3.47 -12.49 0.67
C HIS A 47 3.43 -12.66 -0.86
N TRP A 48 4.07 -11.76 -1.61
CA TRP A 48 4.16 -11.83 -3.07
C TRP A 48 5.28 -12.76 -3.56
N GLN A 49 6.28 -13.01 -2.72
CA GLN A 49 7.35 -13.95 -3.03
C GLN A 49 6.86 -15.39 -2.95
N GLN A 50 5.97 -15.70 -1.99
CA GLN A 50 5.35 -17.03 -1.88
C GLN A 50 4.26 -17.29 -2.93
N ARG A 51 3.62 -16.23 -3.44
CA ARG A 51 2.58 -16.31 -4.48
C ARG A 51 2.79 -15.19 -5.47
N ARG A 52 3.15 -15.55 -6.71
CA ARG A 52 3.33 -14.60 -7.81
C ARG A 52 2.15 -13.61 -7.81
N PRO A 53 2.40 -12.30 -7.69
CA PRO A 53 1.34 -11.32 -7.53
C PRO A 53 0.43 -11.35 -8.76
N ALA A 54 -0.77 -11.89 -8.61
CA ALA A 54 -1.78 -11.83 -9.66
C ALA A 54 -2.38 -10.41 -9.69
N PRO A 55 -2.70 -9.86 -10.87
CA PRO A 55 -3.38 -8.56 -10.99
C PRO A 55 -4.66 -8.48 -10.14
N ALA A 56 -5.38 -9.60 -10.00
CA ALA A 56 -6.56 -9.71 -9.16
C ALA A 56 -6.26 -9.49 -7.66
N ALA A 57 -5.13 -9.99 -7.15
CA ALA A 57 -4.75 -9.83 -5.76
C ALA A 57 -4.35 -8.37 -5.45
N TRP A 58 -3.71 -7.68 -6.39
CA TRP A 58 -3.47 -6.24 -6.30
C TRP A 58 -4.77 -5.43 -6.30
N LYS A 59 -5.73 -5.83 -7.13
CA LYS A 59 -7.05 -5.20 -7.18
C LYS A 59 -7.82 -5.39 -5.88
N GLU A 60 -7.91 -6.63 -5.36
CA GLU A 60 -8.54 -6.92 -4.05
C GLU A 60 -7.91 -6.13 -2.91
N LEU A 61 -6.57 -6.03 -2.89
CA LEU A 61 -5.86 -5.23 -1.89
C LEU A 61 -6.25 -3.74 -2.03
N ARG A 62 -6.30 -3.20 -3.25
CA ARG A 62 -6.66 -1.79 -3.50
C ARG A 62 -8.13 -1.47 -3.17
N ASP A 63 -9.05 -2.40 -3.45
CA ASP A 63 -10.46 -2.27 -3.10
C ASP A 63 -10.69 -2.27 -1.58
N ARG A 64 -9.89 -3.04 -0.80
CA ARG A 64 -9.96 -2.98 0.68
C ARG A 64 -9.57 -1.62 1.26
N ASN A 65 -8.67 -0.89 0.62
CA ASN A 65 -8.25 0.44 1.08
C ASN A 65 -9.25 1.54 0.70
N ARG A 66 -10.09 1.25 -0.30
CA ARG A 66 -11.23 2.07 -0.67
C ARG A 66 -12.34 1.76 0.34
N GLY A 67 -12.19 2.23 1.57
CA GLY A 67 -13.31 2.33 2.49
C GLY A 67 -14.50 3.02 1.78
N PRO A 68 -15.76 2.67 2.10
CA PRO A 68 -16.91 3.25 1.43
C PRO A 68 -16.80 4.78 1.50
N LEU A 69 -17.01 5.41 0.33
CA LEU A 69 -17.07 6.86 0.17
C LEU A 69 -18.05 7.48 1.16
#